data_AF-A0A2D9R0I0-F1
#
_entry.id   AF-A0A2D9R0I0-F1
#
_cell.length_a   1.000
_cell.length_b   1.000
_cell.length_c   1.000
_cell.angle_alpha   90.00
_cell.angle_beta   90.00
_cell.angle_gamma   90.00
#
_symmetry.space_group_name_H-M   'P 1'
#
loop_
_entity.id
_entity.type
_entity.pdbx_description
1 polymer ?
#
loop_
_entity_poly.entity_id
_entity_poly.type
_entity_poly.pdbx_seq_one_letter_code
_entity_poly.pdbx_strand_id
1 'polypeptide(L)'
;MIGHLKGQIISKNPPEILMEVGGIGYELLCPMSTFYELGNPNDEILLFTHLSIKEDAHTLFGFISKDEKNIFRELIRVNGVGPKVALAILSHLSVTSLIECIATEDSDLLAKTPGIGKKTA
;
A
#
# COMPACT_ATOMS: atom_id res chain seq x y z
N MET A 1 -18.01 1.16 0.33
CA MET A 1 -16.62 0.71 0.14
C MET A 1 -16.12 1.28 -1.18
N ILE A 2 -14.95 1.93 -1.19
CA ILE A 2 -14.26 2.33 -2.44
C ILE A 2 -13.31 1.17 -2.78
N GLY A 3 -13.51 0.51 -3.92
CA GLY A 3 -12.78 -0.72 -4.28
C GLY A 3 -11.63 -0.50 -5.27
N HIS A 4 -11.75 0.53 -6.10
CA HIS A 4 -10.73 1.05 -7.00
C HIS A 4 -11.07 2.51 -7.35
N LEU A 5 -10.10 3.22 -7.90
CA LEU A 5 -10.26 4.54 -8.53
C LEU A 5 -9.61 4.50 -9.91
N LYS A 6 -10.21 5.19 -10.88
CA LYS A 6 -9.67 5.36 -12.24
C LYS A 6 -9.72 6.84 -12.61
N GLY A 7 -8.60 7.41 -13.02
CA GLY A 7 -8.45 8.87 -13.15
C GLY A 7 -6.99 9.29 -13.27
N GLN A 8 -6.71 10.58 -13.08
CA GLN A 8 -5.41 11.17 -13.38
C GLN A 8 -4.61 11.48 -12.11
N ILE A 9 -3.29 11.27 -12.15
CA ILE A 9 -2.40 11.68 -11.07
C ILE A 9 -2.10 13.18 -11.19
N ILE A 10 -2.51 13.94 -10.17
CA ILE A 10 -2.33 15.39 -10.07
C ILE A 10 -1.02 15.73 -9.37
N SER A 11 -0.68 15.03 -8.29
CA SER A 11 0.58 15.20 -7.58
C SER A 11 1.09 13.89 -6.96
N LYS A 12 2.40 13.82 -6.75
CA LYS A 12 3.10 12.69 -6.13
C LYS A 12 4.00 13.23 -5.01
N ASN A 13 3.72 12.86 -3.76
CA ASN A 13 4.51 13.22 -2.60
C ASN A 13 4.61 12.00 -1.65
N PRO A 14 5.53 11.04 -1.91
CA PRO A 14 5.56 9.77 -1.20
C PRO A 14 5.46 9.91 0.33
N PRO A 15 4.61 9.11 1.01
CA PRO A 15 3.82 8.00 0.47
C PRO A 15 2.46 8.41 -0.12
N GLU A 16 2.16 9.69 -0.25
CA GLU A 16 0.87 10.22 -0.68
C GLU A 16 0.83 10.54 -2.19
N ILE A 17 -0.33 10.30 -2.80
CA ILE A 17 -0.67 10.81 -4.13
C ILE A 17 -2.00 11.56 -4.07
N LEU A 18 -2.13 12.57 -4.92
CA LEU A 18 -3.42 13.19 -5.24
C LEU A 18 -3.88 12.69 -6.61
N MET A 19 -5.06 12.07 -6.65
CA MET A 19 -5.68 11.55 -7.86
C MET A 19 -7.02 12.24 -8.12
N GLU A 20 -7.24 12.74 -9.32
CA GLU A 20 -8.53 13.30 -9.72
C GLU A 20 -9.38 12.26 -10.45
N VAL A 21 -10.61 12.07 -9.99
CA VAL A 21 -11.62 11.22 -10.63
C VAL A 21 -12.89 12.04 -10.84
N GLY A 22 -13.17 12.40 -12.09
CA GLY A 22 -14.37 13.16 -12.44
C GLY A 22 -14.48 14.53 -11.74
N GLY A 23 -13.34 15.22 -11.55
CA GLY A 23 -13.27 16.51 -10.85
C GLY A 23 -13.22 16.41 -9.32
N ILE A 24 -13.13 15.21 -8.74
CA ILE A 24 -12.97 15.00 -7.30
C ILE A 24 -11.54 14.54 -7.01
N GLY A 25 -10.83 15.27 -6.15
CA GLY A 25 -9.51 14.90 -5.65
C GLY A 25 -9.58 13.88 -4.53
N TYR A 26 -8.86 12.78 -4.67
CA TYR A 26 -8.67 11.74 -3.67
C TYR A 26 -7.20 11.70 -3.25
N GLU A 27 -6.95 11.79 -1.94
CA GLU A 27 -5.64 11.52 -1.36
C GLU A 27 -5.53 10.03 -1.03
N LEU A 28 -4.45 9.39 -1.51
CA LEU A 28 -4.18 7.98 -1.24
C LEU A 28 -2.77 7.80 -0.70
N LEU A 29 -2.65 6.94 0.32
CA LEU A 29 -1.36 6.43 0.77
C LEU A 29 -1.01 5.15 -0.01
N CYS A 30 0.15 5.12 -0.63
CA CYS A 30 0.61 4.02 -1.47
C CYS A 30 1.99 3.52 -1.02
N PRO A 31 2.31 2.22 -1.20
CA PRO A 31 3.67 1.73 -1.04
C PRO A 31 4.57 2.27 -2.15
N MET A 32 5.89 2.30 -1.92
CA MET A 32 6.86 2.74 -2.93
C MET A 32 6.82 1.91 -4.22
N SER A 33 6.44 0.63 -4.14
CA SER A 33 6.22 -0.23 -5.31
C SER A 33 5.23 0.39 -6.30
N THR A 34 4.11 0.94 -5.80
CA THR A 34 3.14 1.67 -6.61
C THR A 34 3.79 2.88 -7.29
N PHE A 35 4.59 3.67 -6.57
CA PHE A 35 5.21 4.89 -7.12
C PHE A 35 6.13 4.63 -8.30
N TYR A 36 6.81 3.47 -8.34
CA TYR A 36 7.65 3.08 -9.47
C TYR A 36 6.85 2.77 -10.74
N GLU A 37 5.59 2.37 -10.59
CA GLU A 37 4.66 2.04 -11.67
C GLU A 37 3.75 3.22 -12.06
N LEU A 38 3.74 4.30 -11.26
CA LEU A 38 2.97 5.49 -11.60
C LEU A 38 3.59 6.16 -12.83
N GLY A 39 2.83 6.16 -13.93
CA GLY A 39 3.16 6.85 -15.19
C GLY A 39 3.37 8.37 -15.04
N ASN A 40 3.44 9.10 -16.14
CA ASN A 40 3.65 10.54 -16.08
C ASN A 40 2.45 11.27 -15.43
N PRO A 41 2.65 12.48 -14.88
CA PRO A 41 1.53 13.33 -14.47
C PRO A 41 0.49 13.45 -15.59
N ASN A 42 -0.79 13.41 -15.22
CA ASN A 42 -1.96 13.39 -16.12
C ASN A 42 -2.24 12.07 -16.89
N ASP A 43 -1.41 11.04 -16.77
CA ASP A 43 -1.76 9.72 -17.30
C ASP A 43 -2.99 9.16 -16.54
N GLU A 44 -3.92 8.54 -17.27
CA GLU A 44 -5.04 7.83 -16.66
C GLU A 44 -4.54 6.50 -16.09
N ILE A 45 -4.74 6.31 -14.79
CA ILE A 45 -4.33 5.10 -14.08
C ILE A 45 -5.51 4.52 -13.31
N LEU A 46 -5.51 3.20 -13.13
CA LEU A 46 -6.40 2.49 -12.22
C LEU A 46 -5.61 2.03 -11.00
N LEU A 47 -6.06 2.40 -9.81
CA LEU A 47 -5.53 1.90 -8.55
C LEU A 47 -6.59 1.11 -7.80
N PHE A 48 -6.21 -0.05 -7.28
CA PHE A 48 -7.04 -0.80 -6.34
C PHE A 48 -6.96 -0.15 -4.98
N THR A 49 -8.10 -0.01 -4.30
CA THR A 49 -8.14 0.73 -3.04
C THR A 49 -8.64 -0.09 -1.86
N HIS A 50 -8.11 0.25 -0.68
CA HIS A 50 -8.65 -0.16 0.61
C HIS A 50 -8.98 1.10 1.41
N LEU A 51 -10.25 1.28 1.76
CA LEU A 51 -10.70 2.34 2.64
C LEU A 51 -10.67 1.82 4.09
N SER A 52 -9.82 2.41 4.91
CA SER A 52 -9.81 2.21 6.37
C SER A 52 -10.65 3.30 7.02
N ILE A 53 -11.63 2.90 7.84
CA ILE A 53 -12.47 3.82 8.62
C ILE A 53 -12.15 3.59 10.09
N LYS A 54 -11.69 4.64 10.75
CA LYS A 54 -11.54 4.73 12.21
C LYS A 54 -12.49 5.81 12.73
N GLU A 55 -12.61 5.93 14.05
CA GLU A 55 -13.49 6.92 14.68
C GLU A 55 -13.14 8.36 14.30
N ASP A 56 -11.85 8.64 14.05
CA ASP A 56 -11.30 9.99 13.82
C ASP A 56 -10.86 10.23 12.38
N ALA A 57 -10.78 9.20 11.53
CA ALA A 57 -10.19 9.30 10.22
C ALA A 57 -10.72 8.30 9.21
N HIS A 58 -10.87 8.77 7.98
CA HIS A 58 -11.02 7.94 6.79
C HIS A 58 -9.72 7.99 6.00
N THR A 59 -9.08 6.85 5.79
CA THR A 59 -7.81 6.78 5.05
C THR A 59 -7.96 5.86 3.86
N LEU A 60 -7.59 6.34 2.68
CA LEU A 60 -7.58 5.55 1.47
C LEU A 60 -6.16 5.07 1.18
N PHE A 61 -6.02 3.77 0.95
CA PHE A 61 -4.76 3.15 0.53
C PHE A 61 -4.87 2.71 -0.93
N GLY A 62 -3.83 2.95 -1.73
CA GLY A 62 -3.79 2.64 -3.16
C GLY A 62 -2.70 1.63 -3.54
N PHE A 63 -3.03 0.73 -4.48
CA PHE A 63 -2.15 -0.36 -4.93
C PHE A 63 -2.24 -0.53 -6.44
N ILE A 64 -1.12 -0.87 -7.09
CA ILE A 64 -1.08 -1.07 -8.54
C ILE A 64 -1.78 -2.38 -8.94
N SER A 65 -1.75 -3.37 -8.06
CA SER A 65 -2.36 -4.68 -8.29
C SER A 65 -3.35 -5.07 -7.20
N LYS A 66 -4.25 -5.99 -7.56
CA LYS A 66 -5.18 -6.59 -6.60
C LYS A 66 -4.46 -7.43 -5.55
N ASP A 67 -3.35 -8.07 -5.93
CA ASP A 67 -2.57 -8.94 -5.05
C ASP A 67 -1.87 -8.14 -3.96
N GLU A 68 -1.26 -7.00 -4.30
CA GLU A 68 -0.72 -6.07 -3.30
C GLU A 68 -1.80 -5.62 -2.30
N LYS A 69 -2.99 -5.25 -2.80
CA LYS A 69 -4.11 -4.88 -1.93
C LYS A 69 -4.51 -6.03 -0.99
N ASN A 70 -4.56 -7.27 -1.50
CA ASN A 70 -4.94 -8.43 -0.72
C ASN A 70 -3.90 -8.72 0.37
N ILE A 71 -2.61 -8.71 0.00
CA ILE A 71 -1.50 -8.87 0.95
C ILE A 71 -1.55 -7.78 2.01
N PHE A 72 -1.74 -6.51 1.64
CA PHE A 72 -1.90 -5.42 2.60
C PHE A 72 -3.00 -5.72 3.62
N ARG A 73 -4.16 -6.21 3.15
CA ARG A 73 -5.30 -6.56 4.01
C ARG A 73 -5.00 -7.71 4.97
N GLU A 74 -4.24 -8.72 4.53
CA GLU A 74 -3.82 -9.80 5.41
C GLU A 74 -2.75 -9.33 6.41
N LEU A 75 -1.80 -8.49 5.98
CA LEU A 75 -0.78 -7.92 6.86
C LEU A 75 -1.40 -7.12 8.01
N ILE A 76 -2.36 -6.24 7.74
CA ILE A 76 -2.99 -5.41 8.79
C ILE A 76 -3.89 -6.19 9.75
N ARG A 77 -4.11 -7.50 9.52
CA ARG A 77 -4.78 -8.40 10.47
C ARG A 77 -3.82 -9.01 11.49
N VAL A 78 -2.52 -8.97 11.21
CA VAL A 78 -1.49 -9.50 12.12
C VAL A 78 -1.35 -8.55 13.30
N ASN A 79 -1.37 -9.12 14.51
CA ASN A 79 -1.18 -8.34 15.74
C ASN A 79 0.16 -7.60 15.71
N GLY A 80 0.12 -6.29 15.91
CA GLY A 80 1.31 -5.43 15.86
C GLY A 80 1.67 -4.91 14.48
N VAL A 81 0.96 -5.33 13.42
CA VAL A 81 1.17 -4.81 12.06
C VAL A 81 0.03 -3.85 11.71
N GLY A 82 0.31 -2.55 11.78
CA GLY A 82 -0.61 -1.50 11.34
C GLY A 82 -0.45 -1.15 9.86
N PRO A 83 -1.35 -0.33 9.29
CA PRO A 83 -1.29 0.12 7.90
C PRO A 83 0.06 0.72 7.48
N LYS A 84 0.68 1.52 8.34
CA LYS A 84 2.00 2.13 8.07
C LYS A 84 3.10 1.07 7.92
N VAL A 85 3.08 0.04 8.76
CA VAL A 85 4.04 -1.08 8.69
C VAL A 85 3.77 -1.92 7.45
N ALA A 86 2.50 -2.21 7.14
CA ALA A 86 2.13 -2.95 5.94
C ALA A 86 2.56 -2.23 4.63
N LEU A 87 2.42 -0.90 4.56
CA LEU A 87 2.98 -0.11 3.45
C LEU A 87 4.51 -0.19 3.40
N ALA A 88 5.19 -0.17 4.56
CA ALA A 88 6.64 -0.31 4.60
C ALA A 88 7.08 -1.70 4.09
N ILE A 89 6.41 -2.79 4.46
CA ILE A 89 6.67 -4.14 3.95
C ILE A 89 6.56 -4.14 2.42
N LEU A 90 5.42 -3.69 1.88
CA LEU A 90 5.17 -3.66 0.45
C LEU A 90 6.07 -2.67 -0.32
N SER A 91 6.70 -1.73 0.38
CA SER A 91 7.70 -0.84 -0.21
C SER A 91 9.09 -1.48 -0.32
N HIS A 92 9.39 -2.50 0.50
CA HIS A 92 10.69 -3.18 0.53
C HIS A 92 10.66 -4.55 -0.16
N LEU A 93 9.53 -5.24 -0.11
CA LEU A 93 9.36 -6.60 -0.62
C LEU A 93 8.24 -6.64 -1.65
N SER A 94 8.52 -7.29 -2.78
CA SER A 94 7.47 -7.69 -3.72
C SER A 94 6.52 -8.70 -3.05
N VAL A 95 5.29 -8.82 -3.58
CA VAL A 95 4.34 -9.84 -3.10
C VAL A 95 4.95 -11.24 -3.13
N THR A 96 5.65 -11.59 -4.21
CA THR A 96 6.33 -12.88 -4.35
C THR A 96 7.40 -13.08 -3.28
N SER A 97 8.28 -12.09 -3.10
CA SER A 97 9.35 -12.16 -2.09
C SER A 97 8.81 -12.26 -0.68
N LEU A 98 7.69 -11.60 -0.37
CA LEU A 98 7.04 -11.72 0.92
C LEU A 98 6.46 -13.13 1.14
N ILE A 99 5.81 -13.71 0.13
CA ILE A 99 5.28 -15.07 0.21
C ILE A 99 6.41 -16.07 0.42
N GLU A 100 7.51 -15.94 -0.33
CA GLU A 100 8.70 -16.79 -0.18
C GLU A 100 9.29 -16.64 1.22
N CYS A 101 9.49 -15.41 1.69
CA CYS A 101 10.01 -15.11 3.02
C CYS A 101 9.19 -15.76 4.14
N ILE A 102 7.85 -15.74 4.03
CA ILE A 102 6.95 -16.40 4.98
C ILE A 102 7.07 -17.91 4.85
N ALA A 103 7.11 -18.45 3.63
CA ALA A 103 7.20 -19.89 3.39
C ALA A 103 8.52 -20.51 3.87
N THR A 104 9.61 -19.74 3.88
CA THR A 104 10.93 -20.18 4.35
C THR A 104 11.21 -19.78 5.81
N GLU A 105 10.25 -19.19 6.51
CA GLU A 105 10.41 -18.67 7.88
C GLU A 105 11.62 -17.72 8.04
N ASP A 106 11.92 -16.94 7.00
CA ASP A 106 13.05 -15.99 7.00
C ASP A 106 12.68 -14.70 7.76
N SER A 107 12.63 -14.81 9.09
CA SER A 107 12.32 -13.69 9.98
C SER A 107 13.36 -12.56 9.91
N ASP A 108 14.60 -12.84 9.48
CA ASP A 108 15.65 -11.83 9.35
C ASP A 108 15.37 -10.87 8.19
N LEU A 109 14.79 -11.36 7.09
CA LEU A 109 14.38 -10.52 5.97
C LEU A 109 13.20 -9.61 6.35
N LEU A 110 12.21 -10.11 7.09
CA LEU A 110 11.09 -9.31 7.60
C LEU A 110 11.56 -8.25 8.60
N ALA A 111 12.47 -8.60 9.51
CA ALA A 111 13.01 -7.70 10.53
C ALA A 111 13.84 -6.53 9.97
N LYS A 112 14.26 -6.60 8.70
CA LYS A 112 14.91 -5.46 8.00
C LYS A 112 13.92 -4.38 7.58
N THR A 113 12.60 -4.67 7.59
CA THR A 113 11.58 -3.68 7.26
C THR A 113 11.47 -2.64 8.38
N PRO A 114 11.52 -1.33 8.08
CA PRO A 114 11.37 -0.29 9.07
C PRO A 114 10.05 -0.42 9.85
N GLY A 115 10.14 -0.51 11.17
CA GLY A 115 8.98 -0.66 12.05
C GLY A 115 8.58 -2.10 12.38
N ILE A 116 9.28 -3.10 11.84
CA ILE A 116 9.15 -4.50 12.25
C ILE A 116 10.30 -4.86 13.19
N GLY A 117 9.98 -5.16 14.44
CA GLY A 117 10.94 -5.71 15.38
C GLY A 117 11.01 -7.23 15.30
N LYS A 118 12.06 -7.83 15.88
CA LYS A 118 12.26 -9.30 15.95
C LYS A 118 11.13 -10.13 16.58
N LYS A 119 10.20 -9.49 17.31
CA LYS A 119 9.03 -10.16 17.91
C LYS A 119 7.81 -10.17 16.98
N THR A 120 7.82 -9.30 15.97
CA THR A 120 6.71 -9.10 15.03
C THR A 120 7.03 -9.71 13.67
N ALA A 121 8.31 -9.75 13.29
CA ALA A 121 8.83 -10.62 12.25
C ALA A 121 8.65 -12.09 12.64
#